data_AF-A0ABD0ADE9-F1
#
_entry.id   AF-A0ABD0ADE9-F1
#
_cell.length_a   1.000
_cell.length_b   1.000
_cell.length_c   1.000
_cell.angle_alpha   90.00
_cell.angle_beta   90.00
_cell.angle_gamma   90.00
#
_symmetry.space_group_name_H-M   'P 1'
#
loop_
_entity.id
_entity.type
_entity.pdbx_description
1 polymer ?
#
loop_
_entity_poly.entity_id
_entity_poly.type
_entity_poly.pdbx_seq_one_letter_code
_entity_poly.pdbx_strand_id
1 'polypeptide(L)'
;MEVAEALTKLKFLVSHDRFKLVARQDTMKVPVSRMLAKTIIEQLSSEDFVKHERNRNNYTQFIWVFKTEYDQTYYIKFVFAENGHLVVFISFHLDSN
;
A
#
# COMPACT_ATOMS: atom_id res chain seq x y z
N MET A 1 -10.50 11.03 -5.96
CA MET A 1 -9.18 10.60 -6.40
C MET A 1 -9.36 9.30 -7.13
N GLU A 2 -9.04 9.29 -8.41
CA GLU A 2 -9.15 8.11 -9.28
C GLU A 2 -7.99 7.13 -9.02
N VAL A 3 -8.11 5.89 -9.50
CA VAL A 3 -7.08 4.84 -9.30
C VAL A 3 -5.72 5.27 -9.87
N ALA A 4 -5.69 5.85 -11.07
CA ALA A 4 -4.45 6.32 -11.70
C ALA A 4 -3.77 7.45 -10.92
N GLU A 5 -4.56 8.37 -10.36
CA GLU A 5 -4.06 9.47 -9.51
C GLU A 5 -3.50 8.91 -8.20
N ALA A 6 -4.22 7.98 -7.56
CA ALA A 6 -3.77 7.31 -6.35
C ALA A 6 -2.46 6.54 -6.59
N LEU A 7 -2.36 5.80 -7.70
CA LEU A 7 -1.16 5.06 -8.06
C LEU A 7 0.04 5.99 -8.29
N THR A 8 -0.15 7.07 -9.05
CA THR A 8 0.90 8.07 -9.29
C THR A 8 1.39 8.67 -7.98
N LYS A 9 0.46 9.04 -7.10
CA LYS A 9 0.78 9.60 -5.78
C LYS A 9 1.48 8.60 -4.87
N LEU A 10 1.05 7.34 -4.86
CA LEU A 10 1.68 6.24 -4.13
C LEU A 10 3.14 6.08 -4.55
N LYS A 11 3.39 5.93 -5.86
CA LYS A 11 4.75 5.78 -6.40
C LYS A 11 5.63 6.96 -6.04
N PHE A 12 5.12 8.18 -6.20
CA PHE A 12 5.84 9.40 -5.86
C PHE A 12 6.22 9.48 -4.37
N LEU A 13 5.30 9.16 -3.45
CA LEU A 13 5.60 9.22 -2.03
C LEU A 13 6.59 8.13 -1.60
N VAL A 14 6.45 6.92 -2.14
CA VAL A 14 7.33 5.79 -1.82
C VAL A 14 8.76 6.00 -2.35
N SER A 15 8.90 6.57 -3.55
CA SER A 15 10.23 6.90 -4.12
C SER A 15 10.96 7.97 -3.31
N HIS A 16 10.23 8.84 -2.60
CA HIS A 16 10.77 9.88 -1.72
C HIS A 16 10.83 9.47 -0.24
N ASP A 17 10.76 8.16 0.07
CA ASP A 17 10.79 7.64 1.45
C ASP A 17 9.67 8.13 2.37
N ARG A 18 8.62 8.74 1.80
CA ARG A 18 7.43 9.24 2.53
C ARG A 18 6.42 8.13 2.72
N PHE A 19 6.87 7.06 3.38
CA PHE A 19 6.01 5.96 3.78
C PHE A 19 6.41 5.34 5.11
N LYS A 20 5.42 4.71 5.75
CA LYS A 20 5.58 3.89 6.96
C LYS A 20 5.00 2.50 6.70
N LEU A 21 5.72 1.47 7.17
CA LEU A 21 5.24 0.08 7.20
C LEU A 21 4.78 -0.20 8.62
N VAL A 22 3.49 -0.49 8.80
CA VAL A 22 2.96 -0.84 10.12
C VAL A 22 3.30 -2.30 10.42
N ALA A 23 4.11 -2.54 11.44
CA ALA A 23 4.31 -3.86 11.99
C ALA A 23 3.10 -4.21 12.88
N ARG A 24 2.34 -5.24 12.51
CA ARG A 24 1.28 -5.78 13.35
C ARG A 24 1.88 -6.87 14.23
N GLN A 25 1.89 -6.67 15.54
CA GLN A 25 2.44 -7.62 16.50
C GLN A 25 1.65 -8.94 16.56
N ASP A 26 0.39 -8.93 16.12
CA ASP A 26 -0.56 -10.05 16.29
C ASP A 26 -0.83 -10.88 15.02
N THR A 27 -0.12 -10.60 13.91
CA THR A 27 -0.29 -11.37 12.67
C THR A 27 1.02 -12.02 12.29
N MET A 28 1.01 -13.33 12.01
CA MET A 28 2.15 -14.08 11.43
C MET A 28 2.64 -13.53 10.08
N LYS A 29 1.98 -12.50 9.54
CA LYS A 29 2.34 -11.85 8.29
C LYS A 29 3.45 -10.82 8.56
N VAL A 30 4.69 -11.26 8.36
CA VAL A 30 5.87 -10.40 8.46
C VAL A 30 5.80 -9.31 7.38
N PRO A 31 5.91 -8.02 7.74
CA PRO A 31 5.92 -6.96 6.74
C PRO A 31 7.15 -7.09 5.82
N VAL A 32 6.97 -6.78 4.54
CA VAL A 32 8.09 -6.73 3.59
C VAL A 32 9.16 -5.72 4.04
N SER A 33 10.40 -5.92 3.61
CA SER A 33 11.47 -4.94 3.85
C SER A 33 11.16 -3.61 3.14
N ARG A 34 11.70 -2.49 3.63
CA ARG A 34 11.52 -1.17 2.96
C ARG A 34 12.01 -1.18 1.52
N MET A 35 13.10 -1.88 1.24
CA MET A 35 13.67 -1.97 -0.10
C MET A 35 12.73 -2.74 -1.03
N LEU A 36 12.23 -3.90 -0.59
CA LEU A 36 11.27 -4.69 -1.37
C LEU A 36 9.94 -3.93 -1.58
N ALA A 37 9.47 -3.20 -0.57
CA ALA A 37 8.29 -2.35 -0.70
C ALA A 37 8.47 -1.32 -1.83
N LYS A 38 9.62 -0.65 -1.92
CA LYS A 38 9.91 0.30 -3.00
C LYS A 38 9.87 -0.38 -4.37
N THR A 39 10.55 -1.53 -4.51
CA THR A 39 10.61 -2.28 -5.77
C THR A 39 9.23 -2.70 -6.25
N ILE A 40 8.40 -3.29 -5.38
CA ILE A 40 7.05 -3.74 -5.74
C ILE A 40 6.17 -2.54 -6.13
N ILE A 41 6.24 -1.44 -5.37
CA ILE A 41 5.41 -0.26 -5.64
C ILE A 41 5.80 0.43 -6.95
N GLU A 42 7.08 0.44 -7.30
CA GLU A 42 7.56 0.97 -8.58
C GLU A 42 6.94 0.23 -9.77
N GLN A 43 6.77 -1.08 -9.67
CA GLN A 43 6.23 -1.93 -10.74
C GLN A 43 4.70 -1.99 -10.76
N LEU A 44 4.04 -1.58 -9.67
CA LEU A 44 2.59 -1.62 -9.54
C LEU A 44 1.86 -0.91 -10.70
N SER A 45 0.82 -1.53 -11.22
CA SER A 45 -0.03 -1.01 -12.29
C SER A 45 -1.44 -0.71 -11.77
N SER A 46 -2.28 -0.11 -12.63
CA SER A 46 -3.70 0.05 -12.31
C SER A 46 -4.47 -1.27 -12.36
N GLU A 47 -3.95 -2.30 -13.03
CA GLU A 47 -4.59 -3.62 -13.13
C GLU A 47 -4.49 -4.40 -11.81
N ASP A 48 -3.47 -4.11 -11.00
CA ASP A 48 -3.28 -4.67 -9.66
C ASP A 48 -4.29 -4.10 -8.64
N PHE A 49 -5.11 -3.13 -9.03
CA PHE A 49 -6.09 -2.50 -8.15
C PHE A 49 -7.25 -3.46 -7.86
N VAL A 50 -7.48 -3.72 -6.56
CA VAL A 50 -8.58 -4.59 -6.12
C VAL A 50 -9.80 -3.75 -5.75
N LYS A 51 -9.62 -2.78 -4.84
CA LYS A 51 -10.69 -1.91 -4.36
C LYS A 51 -10.16 -0.72 -3.56
N HIS A 52 -11.03 0.27 -3.36
CA HIS A 52 -10.89 1.24 -2.29
C HIS A 52 -12.17 1.30 -1.45
N GLU A 53 -12.04 1.55 -0.16
CA GLU A 53 -13.16 1.66 0.76
C GLU A 53 -12.96 2.80 1.75
N ARG A 54 -14.05 3.38 2.26
CA ARG A 54 -13.96 4.40 3.33
C ARG A 54 -13.29 3.79 4.56
N ASN A 55 -12.31 4.49 5.11
CA ASN A 55 -11.68 4.06 6.36
C ASN A 55 -12.67 4.25 7.51
N ARG A 56 -13.08 3.14 8.14
CA ARG A 56 -14.03 3.16 9.27
C ARG A 56 -13.49 3.88 10.51
N ASN A 57 -12.17 3.94 10.66
CA ASN A 57 -11.52 4.62 11.78
C ASN A 57 -11.30 6.12 11.50
N ASN A 58 -11.36 6.54 10.25
CA ASN A 58 -11.22 7.94 9.85
C ASN A 58 -11.90 8.18 8.49
N TYR A 59 -13.13 8.67 8.50
CA TYR A 59 -13.96 8.81 7.30
C TYR A 59 -13.45 9.82 6.26
N THR A 60 -12.43 10.62 6.59
CA THR A 60 -11.76 11.51 5.63
C THR A 60 -10.72 10.78 4.78
N GLN A 61 -10.42 9.52 5.09
CA GLN A 61 -9.46 8.69 4.38
C GLN A 61 -10.14 7.54 3.64
N PHE A 62 -9.54 7.15 2.53
CA PHE A 62 -9.83 5.90 1.83
C PHE A 62 -8.71 4.91 2.07
N ILE A 63 -9.08 3.66 2.32
CA ILE A 63 -8.16 2.54 2.31
C ILE A 63 -8.10 2.01 0.89
N TRP A 64 -6.88 1.90 0.37
CA TRP A 64 -6.59 1.39 -0.95
C TRP A 64 -6.02 -0.01 -0.84
N VAL A 65 -6.50 -0.91 -1.70
CA VAL A 65 -6.08 -2.31 -1.75
C VAL A 65 -5.62 -2.64 -3.15
N PHE A 66 -4.38 -3.11 -3.24
CA PHE A 66 -3.78 -3.66 -4.45
C PHE A 66 -3.31 -5.10 -4.17
N LYS A 67 -3.29 -5.91 -5.22
CA LYS A 67 -2.74 -7.26 -5.21
C LYS A 67 -1.96 -7.44 -6.50
N THR A 68 -0.67 -7.72 -6.38
CA THR A 68 0.25 -7.76 -7.52
C THR A 68 1.13 -9.00 -7.45
N GLU A 69 1.59 -9.46 -8.61
CA GLU A 69 2.51 -10.59 -8.74
C GLU A 69 3.92 -10.08 -9.03
N TYR A 70 4.85 -10.36 -8.11
CA TYR A 70 6.27 -10.03 -8.23
C TYR A 70 7.10 -11.19 -7.68
N ASP A 71 7.37 -12.20 -8.53
CA ASP A 71 7.82 -13.57 -8.18
C ASP A 71 6.85 -14.36 -7.28
N GLN A 72 6.16 -13.67 -6.38
CA GLN A 72 5.10 -14.14 -5.50
C GLN A 72 3.99 -13.09 -5.46
N THR A 73 2.80 -13.50 -5.04
CA THR A 73 1.67 -12.58 -4.93
C THR A 73 1.74 -11.79 -3.63
N TYR A 74 1.63 -10.46 -3.72
CA TYR A 74 1.65 -9.56 -2.59
C TYR A 74 0.31 -8.88 -2.38
N TYR A 75 -0.14 -8.85 -1.12
CA TYR A 75 -1.28 -8.07 -0.69
C TYR A 75 -0.82 -6.74 -0.11
N ILE A 76 -1.35 -5.64 -0.65
CA ILE A 76 -0.93 -4.28 -0.30
C ILE A 76 -2.17 -3.49 0.11
N LYS A 77 -2.20 -3.05 1.37
CA LYS A 77 -3.26 -2.22 1.94
C LYS A 77 -2.67 -0.97 2.56
N PHE A 78 -3.12 0.20 2.12
CA PHE A 78 -2.57 1.46 2.60
C PHE A 78 -3.59 2.59 2.66
N VAL A 79 -3.22 3.66 3.35
CA VAL A 79 -3.93 4.94 3.35
C VAL A 79 -2.98 6.07 3.06
N PHE A 80 -3.51 7.15 2.50
CA PHE A 80 -2.84 8.44 2.45
C PHE A 80 -3.13 9.20 3.76
N ALA A 81 -2.09 9.46 4.53
CA ALA A 81 -2.12 10.18 5.80
C ALA A 81 -1.48 11.58 5.66
N GLU A 82 -1.56 12.39 6.72
CA GLU A 82 -0.95 13.73 6.78
C GLU A 82 -1.38 14.59 5.57
N ASN A 83 -2.70 14.74 5.37
CA ASN A 83 -3.28 15.42 4.20
C ASN A 83 -2.81 14.88 2.84
N GLY A 84 -2.38 13.62 2.82
CA GLY A 84 -1.86 12.92 1.67
C GLY A 84 -0.39 13.17 1.36
N HIS A 85 0.39 13.66 2.32
CA HIS A 85 1.84 13.76 2.19
C HIS A 85 2.60 12.51 2.68
N LEU A 86 1.90 11.54 3.26
CA LEU A 86 2.48 10.29 3.75
C LEU A 86 1.66 9.08 3.31
N VAL A 87 2.32 7.98 2.94
CA VAL A 87 1.68 6.67 2.79
C VAL A 87 1.86 5.85 4.05
N VAL A 88 0.78 5.30 4.60
CA VAL A 88 0.85 4.34 5.69
C VAL A 88 0.38 3.00 5.16
N PHE A 89 1.31 2.06 5.00
CA PHE A 89 1.01 0.68 4.67
C PHE A 89 0.48 -0.03 5.92
N ILE A 90 -0.83 -0.26 5.92
CA ILE A 90 -1.57 -0.95 6.98
C ILE A 90 -1.28 -2.46 6.96
N SER A 91 -1.10 -3.01 5.75
CA SER A 91 -0.65 -4.38 5.52
C SER A 91 0.15 -4.41 4.22
N PHE A 92 1.33 -5.03 4.25
CA PHE A 92 2.14 -5.27 3.07
C PHE A 92 2.94 -6.55 3.28
N HIS A 93 2.46 -7.65 2.73
CA HIS A 93 3.01 -8.98 2.95
C HIS A 93 2.67 -9.89 1.76
N LEU A 94 3.29 -11.07 1.73
CA LEU A 94 2.91 -12.14 0.83
C LEU A 94 1.45 -12.56 1.04
N ASP A 95 0.74 -12.79 -0.04
CA ASP A 95 -0.62 -13.33 -0.01
C ASP A 95 -0.54 -14.85 0.05
N SER A 96 -0.24 -15.38 1.24
CA SER A 96 -0.31 -16.81 1.51
C SER A 96 -1.78 -17.22 1.52
N ASN A 97 -2.16 -18.08 0.55
CA ASN A 97 -3.43 -18.81 0.57
C ASN A 97 -3.62 -19.56 1.88
#